data_AF-A0A2P5M9A9-F1
#
_entry.id   AF-A0A2P5M9A9-F1
#
_cell.length_a   1.000
_cell.length_b   1.000
_cell.length_c   1.000
_cell.angle_alpha   90.00
_cell.angle_beta   90.00
_cell.angle_gamma   90.00
#
_symmetry.space_group_name_H-M   'P 1'
#
loop_
_entity.id
_entity.type
_entity.pdbx_description
1 polymer ?
#
loop_
_entity_poly.entity_id
_entity_poly.type
_entity_poly.pdbx_seq_one_letter_code
_entity_poly.pdbx_strand_id
1 'polypeptide(L)'
;MLIVTGLLHACGGIPLTSLPKLISLQNDLLVAEPAEFMLAIETDNRLVPPEDATPTLILKIDPAEPGTFQPVDKQLPMQFTTAAVGILGLAPPPPGRKWLIYRLNQSSQAELKALQHRFKNLNKDKHAATLSVGIAQDGIAAKDPAFAGTQWNSWLQLTRKDGFFELWSGIIADLLEQSQARAK
;
A
#
# COMPACT_ATOMS: atom_id res chain seq x y z
N MET A 1 7.32 -6.40 1.75
CA MET A 1 5.94 -6.44 2.31
C MET A 1 5.85 -5.54 3.55
N LEU A 2 5.10 -4.44 3.48
CA LEU A 2 4.84 -3.58 4.65
C LEU A 2 3.75 -4.18 5.55
N ILE A 3 4.08 -5.16 6.38
CA ILE A 3 3.10 -5.72 7.34
C ILE A 3 2.90 -4.72 8.47
N VAL A 4 1.72 -4.09 8.55
CA VAL A 4 1.33 -3.29 9.72
C VAL A 4 0.90 -4.25 10.84
N THR A 5 1.88 -4.91 11.45
CA THR A 5 1.75 -5.57 12.76
C THR A 5 2.52 -4.71 13.76
N GLY A 6 1.82 -4.26 14.81
CA GLY A 6 2.36 -3.32 15.79
C GLY A 6 3.61 -3.84 16.50
N LEU A 7 4.78 -3.39 16.05
CA LEU A 7 6.06 -3.44 16.76
C LEU A 7 6.81 -2.12 16.49
N LEU A 8 6.81 -1.26 17.50
CA LEU A 8 7.27 0.14 17.53
C LEU A 8 8.81 0.31 17.52
N HIS A 9 9.55 -0.41 16.69
CA HIS A 9 10.98 -0.14 16.51
C HIS A 9 11.28 0.22 15.05
N ALA A 10 11.51 1.52 14.85
CA ALA A 10 12.10 2.14 13.65
C ALA A 10 11.33 2.00 12.32
N CYS A 11 10.10 2.50 12.25
CA CYS A 11 9.52 2.91 10.96
C CYS A 11 10.00 4.33 10.60
N GLY A 12 11.30 4.46 10.30
CA GLY A 12 11.88 5.70 9.78
C GLY A 12 11.22 6.05 8.45
N GLY A 13 10.22 6.92 8.51
CA GLY A 13 9.50 7.41 7.35
C GLY A 13 7.98 7.36 7.44
N ILE A 14 7.36 6.76 8.48
CA ILE A 14 5.90 6.90 8.66
C ILE A 14 5.60 8.25 9.34
N PRO A 15 4.79 9.14 8.72
CA PRO A 15 4.41 10.40 9.35
C PRO A 15 3.51 10.19 10.56
N LEU A 16 3.74 10.95 11.63
CA LEU A 16 2.92 10.89 12.86
C LEU A 16 1.45 11.23 12.60
N THR A 17 1.20 12.14 11.66
CA THR A 17 -0.15 12.53 11.21
C THR A 17 -0.93 11.38 10.57
N SER A 18 -0.24 10.36 10.09
CA SER A 18 -0.82 9.21 9.38
C SER A 18 -1.09 8.02 10.28
N LEU A 19 -0.60 8.02 11.52
CA LEU A 19 -0.78 6.92 12.47
C LEU A 19 -2.25 6.56 12.71
N PRO A 20 -3.18 7.53 12.94
CA PRO A 20 -4.58 7.19 13.13
C PRO A 20 -5.19 6.44 11.93
N LYS A 21 -4.86 6.90 10.71
CA LYS A 21 -5.32 6.28 9.45
C LYS A 21 -4.68 4.89 9.23
N LEU A 22 -3.45 4.69 9.68
CA LEU A 22 -2.78 3.39 9.62
C LEU A 22 -3.37 2.37 10.60
N ILE A 23 -3.77 2.82 11.79
CA ILE A 23 -4.45 1.97 12.78
C ILE A 23 -5.83 1.54 12.25
N SER A 24 -6.57 2.46 11.62
CA SER A 24 -7.89 2.14 11.04
C SER A 24 -7.83 1.43 9.69
N LEU A 25 -6.66 1.39 9.02
CA LEU A 25 -6.48 0.89 7.66
C LEU A 25 -7.14 -0.46 7.41
N GLN A 26 -6.97 -1.42 8.33
CA GLN A 26 -7.56 -2.76 8.19
C GLN A 26 -9.09 -2.70 8.16
N ASN A 27 -9.69 -1.94 9.07
CA ASN A 27 -11.14 -1.78 9.16
C ASN A 27 -11.70 -0.98 7.97
N ASP A 28 -11.01 0.11 7.62
CA ASP A 28 -11.40 0.96 6.50
C ASP A 28 -11.34 0.17 5.18
N LEU A 29 -10.31 -0.66 4.99
CA LEU A 29 -10.18 -1.52 3.81
C LEU A 29 -11.28 -2.57 3.73
N LEU A 30 -11.86 -3.02 4.86
CA LEU A 30 -12.97 -4.00 4.85
C LEU A 30 -14.30 -3.40 4.38
N VAL A 31 -14.43 -2.08 4.38
CA VAL A 31 -15.66 -1.37 3.99
C VAL A 31 -15.47 -0.49 2.76
N ALA A 32 -14.24 -0.21 2.36
CA ALA A 32 -13.90 0.55 1.16
C ALA A 32 -14.35 -0.17 -0.12
N GLU A 33 -14.76 0.62 -1.11
CA GLU A 33 -14.98 0.14 -2.47
C GLU A 33 -13.61 -0.09 -3.14
N PRO A 34 -13.28 -1.33 -3.57
CA PRO A 34 -11.96 -1.61 -4.16
C PRO A 34 -11.57 -0.73 -5.35
N ALA A 35 -12.55 -0.22 -6.11
CA ALA A 35 -12.31 0.70 -7.21
C ALA A 35 -11.79 2.09 -6.80
N GLU A 36 -11.95 2.47 -5.53
CA GLU A 36 -11.46 3.74 -4.98
C GLU A 36 -10.07 3.66 -4.36
N PHE A 37 -9.55 2.43 -4.18
CA PHE A 37 -8.21 2.20 -3.64
C PHE A 37 -7.15 2.69 -4.63
N MET A 38 -6.34 3.65 -4.19
CA MET A 38 -5.27 4.24 -5.00
C MET A 38 -3.99 4.42 -4.18
N LEU A 39 -2.85 4.19 -4.82
CA LEU A 39 -1.53 4.49 -4.32
C LEU A 39 -0.92 5.57 -5.20
N ALA A 40 -0.49 6.67 -4.62
CA ALA A 40 0.25 7.72 -5.30
C ALA A 40 1.67 7.77 -4.74
N ILE A 41 2.65 7.85 -5.64
CA ILE A 41 4.07 7.93 -5.31
C ILE A 41 4.62 9.22 -5.90
N GLU A 42 5.17 10.06 -5.04
CA GLU A 42 5.90 11.27 -5.41
C GLU A 42 7.39 10.95 -5.49
N THR A 43 8.01 11.14 -6.65
CA THR A 43 9.41 10.76 -6.89
C THR A 43 10.10 11.71 -7.87
N ASP A 44 11.40 11.53 -8.08
CA ASP A 44 12.21 12.27 -9.05
C ASP A 44 11.61 12.14 -10.47
N ASN A 45 11.54 13.24 -11.21
CA ASN A 45 10.90 13.24 -12.52
C ASN A 45 11.63 12.38 -13.57
N ARG A 46 12.94 12.16 -13.39
CA ARG A 46 13.78 11.31 -14.27
C ARG A 46 13.56 9.82 -13.99
N LEU A 47 13.00 9.45 -12.84
CA LEU A 47 12.79 8.04 -12.49
C LEU A 47 11.73 7.43 -13.39
N VAL A 48 12.09 6.42 -14.18
CA VAL A 48 11.13 5.65 -15.00
C VAL A 48 11.01 4.26 -14.39
N PRO A 49 9.83 3.88 -13.85
CA PRO A 49 9.62 2.52 -13.38
C PRO A 49 9.80 1.51 -14.52
N PRO A 50 10.30 0.29 -14.24
CA PRO A 50 10.24 -0.81 -15.20
C PRO A 50 8.80 -1.07 -15.68
N GLU A 51 8.62 -1.50 -16.93
CA GLU A 51 7.28 -1.68 -17.53
C GLU A 51 6.43 -2.75 -16.81
N ASP A 52 7.07 -3.75 -16.23
CA ASP A 52 6.46 -4.83 -15.45
C ASP A 52 6.37 -4.53 -13.95
N ALA A 53 7.02 -3.45 -13.48
CA ALA A 53 7.02 -3.07 -12.09
C ALA A 53 5.72 -2.37 -11.69
N THR A 54 4.89 -3.11 -10.97
CA THR A 54 3.68 -2.57 -10.34
C THR A 54 3.73 -2.77 -8.83
N PRO A 55 3.14 -1.86 -8.05
CA PRO A 55 2.97 -2.08 -6.63
C PRO A 55 1.95 -3.19 -6.41
N THR A 56 2.08 -3.87 -5.28
CA THR A 56 1.19 -4.96 -4.90
C THR A 56 0.58 -4.66 -3.54
N LEU A 57 -0.75 -4.72 -3.46
CA LEU A 57 -1.46 -4.78 -2.18
C LEU A 57 -1.39 -6.21 -1.66
N ILE A 58 -0.85 -6.39 -0.46
CA ILE A 58 -0.69 -7.69 0.16
C ILE A 58 -1.67 -7.81 1.32
N LEU A 59 -2.41 -8.90 1.34
CA LEU A 59 -3.46 -9.21 2.30
C LEU A 59 -3.19 -10.57 2.91
N LYS A 60 -3.11 -10.61 4.25
CA LYS A 60 -3.05 -11.87 4.99
C LYS A 60 -4.24 -11.98 5.92
N ILE A 61 -4.92 -13.12 5.87
CA ILE A 61 -5.98 -13.47 6.81
C ILE A 61 -5.56 -14.73 7.54
N ASP A 62 -5.26 -14.57 8.83
CA ASP A 62 -4.83 -15.67 9.69
C ASP A 62 -5.95 -16.03 10.67
N PRO A 63 -6.11 -17.31 11.02
CA PRO A 63 -6.99 -17.68 12.12
C PRO A 63 -6.34 -17.23 13.43
N ALA A 64 -7.15 -16.69 14.34
CA ALA A 64 -6.65 -16.34 15.68
C ALA A 64 -6.19 -17.60 16.45
N GLU A 65 -6.85 -18.74 16.19
CA GLU A 65 -6.45 -20.06 16.68
C GLU A 65 -5.87 -20.88 15.51
N PRO A 66 -4.60 -21.32 15.57
CA PRO A 66 -4.01 -22.12 14.51
C PRO A 66 -4.83 -23.39 14.19
N GLY A 67 -5.10 -23.62 12.91
CA GLY A 67 -5.82 -24.80 12.43
C GLY A 67 -7.33 -24.65 12.26
N THR A 68 -7.93 -23.53 12.69
CA THR A 68 -9.38 -23.28 12.49
C THR A 68 -9.77 -23.17 11.01
N PHE A 69 -8.92 -22.53 10.21
CA PHE A 69 -9.03 -22.49 8.76
C PHE A 69 -7.65 -22.29 8.13
N GLN A 70 -7.53 -22.57 6.83
CA GLN A 70 -6.28 -22.33 6.11
C GLN A 70 -6.03 -20.81 5.95
N PRO A 71 -4.86 -20.31 6.42
CA PRO A 71 -4.46 -18.94 6.22
C PRO A 71 -4.56 -18.52 4.75
N VAL A 72 -4.90 -17.26 4.54
CA VAL A 72 -4.97 -16.66 3.21
C VAL A 72 -3.82 -15.70 3.07
N ASP A 73 -3.03 -15.85 2.02
CA ASP A 73 -2.02 -14.87 1.62
C ASP A 73 -2.28 -14.51 0.15
N LYS A 74 -2.59 -13.23 -0.10
CA LYS A 74 -2.95 -12.73 -1.41
C LYS A 74 -2.14 -11.51 -1.76
N GLN A 75 -1.64 -11.53 -3.00
CA GLN A 75 -0.92 -10.45 -3.63
C GLN A 75 -1.78 -9.92 -4.77
N LEU A 76 -2.23 -8.68 -4.61
CA LEU A 76 -3.14 -8.01 -5.53
C LEU A 76 -2.36 -6.96 -6.31
N PRO A 77 -1.98 -7.24 -7.57
CA PRO A 77 -1.22 -6.29 -8.37
C PRO A 77 -2.05 -5.05 -8.69
N MET A 78 -1.39 -3.90 -8.66
CA MET A 78 -1.96 -2.64 -9.09
C MET A 78 -1.66 -2.40 -10.57
N GLN A 79 -2.30 -1.39 -11.15
CA GLN A 79 -2.02 -0.91 -12.49
C GLN A 79 -1.81 0.59 -12.47
N PHE A 80 -0.87 1.06 -13.29
CA PHE A 80 -0.65 2.49 -13.50
C PHE A 80 -1.90 3.15 -14.09
N THR A 81 -2.12 4.42 -13.73
CA THR A 81 -3.22 5.23 -14.25
C THR A 81 -2.75 6.65 -14.55
N THR A 82 -3.18 7.19 -15.68
CA THR A 82 -2.87 8.56 -16.14
C THR A 82 -3.86 9.59 -15.61
N ALA A 83 -4.47 9.34 -14.46
CA ALA A 83 -5.47 10.23 -13.88
C ALA A 83 -4.84 11.60 -13.58
N ALA A 84 -5.54 12.68 -13.93
CA ALA A 84 -5.07 14.03 -13.64
C ALA A 84 -5.03 14.25 -12.12
N VAL A 85 -3.84 14.57 -11.60
CA VAL A 85 -3.53 14.76 -10.17
C VAL A 85 -4.52 15.72 -9.49
N GLY A 86 -4.87 16.82 -10.16
CA GLY A 86 -5.83 17.81 -9.64
C GLY A 86 -7.27 17.29 -9.48
N ILE A 87 -7.67 16.26 -10.23
CA ILE A 87 -8.99 15.60 -10.07
C ILE A 87 -9.00 14.71 -8.82
N LEU A 88 -7.83 14.25 -8.38
CA LEU A 88 -7.67 13.33 -7.25
C LEU A 88 -7.42 14.05 -5.90
N GLY A 89 -7.48 15.38 -5.88
CA GLY A 89 -7.20 16.17 -4.67
C GLY A 89 -5.73 16.13 -4.22
N LEU A 90 -4.83 15.61 -5.05
CA LEU A 90 -3.39 15.66 -4.81
C LEU A 90 -2.85 17.04 -5.18
N ALA A 91 -1.93 17.57 -4.36
CA ALA A 91 -1.21 18.79 -4.70
C ALA A 91 -0.32 18.56 -5.94
N PRO A 92 -0.07 19.60 -6.76
CA PRO A 92 0.93 19.52 -7.82
C PRO A 92 2.29 19.09 -7.26
N PRO A 93 3.04 18.23 -7.98
CA PRO A 93 4.36 17.83 -7.52
C PRO A 93 5.31 19.05 -7.55
N PRO A 94 6.22 19.20 -6.59
CA PRO A 94 7.27 20.21 -6.62
C PRO A 94 8.12 20.14 -7.89
N PRO A 95 8.85 21.22 -8.24
CA PRO A 95 9.78 21.21 -9.37
C PRO A 95 10.78 20.05 -9.29
N GLY A 96 11.00 19.38 -10.42
CA GLY A 96 11.89 18.21 -10.48
C GLY A 96 11.25 16.90 -9.99
N ARG A 97 9.99 16.91 -9.56
CA ARG A 97 9.26 15.71 -9.11
C ARG A 97 8.06 15.40 -9.99
N LYS A 98 7.55 14.18 -9.88
CA LYS A 98 6.32 13.74 -10.54
C LYS A 98 5.52 12.79 -9.66
N TRP A 99 4.25 12.64 -10.02
CA TRP A 99 3.37 11.62 -9.46
C TRP A 99 3.35 10.37 -10.33
N LEU A 100 3.50 9.21 -9.70
CA LEU A 100 3.13 7.91 -10.25
C LEU A 100 1.87 7.46 -9.52
N ILE A 101 0.78 7.22 -10.24
CA ILE A 101 -0.51 6.89 -9.63
C ILE A 101 -0.91 5.49 -10.06
N TYR A 102 -1.30 4.68 -9.08
CA TYR A 102 -1.69 3.30 -9.26
C TYR A 102 -3.07 3.07 -8.64
N ARG A 103 -3.83 2.15 -9.24
CA ARG A 103 -5.11 1.65 -8.72
C ARG A 103 -5.13 0.13 -8.81
N LEU A 104 -6.01 -0.53 -8.08
CA LEU A 104 -6.24 -1.97 -8.30
C LEU A 104 -6.75 -2.22 -9.72
N ASN A 105 -6.25 -3.24 -10.40
CA ASN A 105 -6.84 -3.70 -11.66
C ASN A 105 -8.19 -4.39 -11.40
N GLN A 106 -9.01 -4.62 -12.44
CA GLN A 106 -10.36 -5.18 -12.27
C GLN A 106 -10.36 -6.56 -11.58
N SER A 107 -9.39 -7.42 -11.89
CA SER A 107 -9.26 -8.74 -11.25
C SER A 107 -8.94 -8.60 -9.77
N SER A 108 -8.02 -7.70 -9.41
CA SER A 108 -7.63 -7.43 -8.04
C SER A 108 -8.74 -6.75 -7.24
N GLN A 109 -9.57 -5.92 -7.88
CA GLN A 109 -10.76 -5.35 -7.24
C GLN A 109 -11.77 -6.44 -6.87
N ALA A 110 -12.05 -7.37 -7.80
CA ALA A 110 -12.93 -8.50 -7.55
C ALA A 110 -12.39 -9.41 -6.43
N GLU A 111 -11.09 -9.71 -6.45
CA GLU A 111 -10.43 -10.51 -5.42
C GLU A 111 -10.48 -9.83 -4.05
N LEU A 112 -10.20 -8.52 -3.97
CA LEU A 112 -10.33 -7.77 -2.71
C LEU A 112 -11.76 -7.84 -2.18
N LYS A 113 -12.77 -7.65 -3.03
CA LYS A 113 -14.18 -7.76 -2.64
C LYS A 113 -14.52 -9.15 -2.09
N ALA A 114 -14.02 -10.21 -2.74
CA ALA A 114 -14.20 -11.58 -2.25
C ALA A 114 -13.54 -11.79 -0.88
N LEU A 115 -12.33 -11.27 -0.68
CA LEU A 115 -11.62 -11.33 0.61
C LEU A 115 -12.34 -10.56 1.71
N GLN A 116 -12.84 -9.36 1.42
CA GLN A 116 -13.66 -8.58 2.35
C GLN A 116 -14.91 -9.37 2.81
N HIS A 117 -15.61 -10.02 1.87
CA HIS A 117 -16.75 -10.86 2.19
C HIS A 117 -16.36 -12.09 3.02
N ARG A 118 -15.27 -12.78 2.65
CA ARG A 118 -14.75 -13.93 3.40
C ARG A 118 -14.42 -13.56 4.84
N PHE A 119 -13.69 -12.46 5.05
CA PHE A 119 -13.32 -11.99 6.39
C PHE A 119 -14.56 -11.65 7.24
N LYS A 120 -15.56 -10.98 6.65
CA LYS A 120 -16.83 -10.68 7.33
C LYS A 120 -17.59 -11.95 7.73
N ASN A 121 -17.55 -13.00 6.92
CA ASN A 121 -18.22 -14.26 7.24
C ASN A 121 -17.49 -15.01 8.36
N LEU A 122 -16.15 -15.11 8.29
CA LEU A 122 -15.36 -15.74 9.35
C LEU A 122 -15.64 -15.14 10.73
N ASN A 123 -15.68 -13.82 10.83
CA ASN A 123 -15.98 -13.14 12.09
C ASN A 123 -17.44 -13.26 12.55
N LYS A 124 -18.40 -13.45 11.63
CA LYS A 124 -19.80 -13.75 12.00
C LYS A 124 -19.95 -15.14 12.58
N ASP A 125 -19.22 -16.11 12.02
CA ASP A 125 -19.24 -17.51 12.44
C ASP A 125 -18.42 -17.76 13.72
N LYS A 126 -18.00 -16.69 14.40
CA LYS A 126 -17.15 -16.69 15.61
C LYS A 126 -15.78 -17.33 15.41
N HIS A 127 -15.34 -17.51 14.17
CA HIS A 127 -13.95 -17.80 13.87
C HIS A 127 -13.19 -16.48 13.92
N ALA A 128 -12.59 -16.18 15.08
CA ALA A 128 -11.75 -15.00 15.23
C ALA A 128 -10.63 -15.05 14.17
N ALA A 129 -10.60 -14.04 13.31
CA ALA A 129 -9.61 -13.91 12.24
C ALA A 129 -8.91 -12.56 12.36
N THR A 130 -7.60 -12.55 12.07
CA THR A 130 -6.81 -11.32 11.98
C THR A 130 -6.58 -10.98 10.52
N LEU A 131 -6.64 -9.68 10.19
CA LEU A 131 -6.32 -9.18 8.85
C LEU A 131 -5.02 -8.37 8.94
N SER A 132 -4.03 -8.71 8.12
CA SER A 132 -2.86 -7.86 7.91
C SER A 132 -2.88 -7.28 6.50
N VAL A 133 -2.56 -6.00 6.41
CA VAL A 133 -2.49 -5.25 5.15
C VAL A 133 -1.07 -4.75 4.97
N GLY A 134 -0.56 -4.87 3.74
CA GLY A 134 0.70 -4.25 3.37
C GLY A 134 0.75 -3.83 1.92
N ILE A 135 1.72 -2.97 1.60
CA ILE A 135 1.98 -2.54 0.23
C ILE A 135 3.45 -2.85 -0.07
N ALA A 136 3.69 -3.56 -1.16
CA ALA A 136 5.03 -3.75 -1.73
C ALA A 136 5.22 -2.77 -2.88
N GLN A 137 6.35 -2.07 -2.87
CA GLN A 137 6.73 -1.07 -3.89
C GLN A 137 8.12 -1.36 -4.48
N ASP A 138 8.69 -2.49 -4.08
CA ASP A 138 10.08 -2.88 -4.21
C ASP A 138 10.52 -3.04 -5.67
N GLY A 139 9.57 -3.37 -6.56
CA GLY A 139 9.79 -3.43 -8.01
C GLY A 139 9.88 -2.06 -8.69
N ILE A 140 9.31 -1.01 -8.08
CA ILE A 140 9.20 0.34 -8.67
C ILE A 140 10.35 1.23 -8.21
N ALA A 141 10.81 1.04 -6.98
CA ALA A 141 11.92 1.80 -6.43
C ALA A 141 13.17 1.61 -7.31
N ALA A 142 13.71 2.70 -7.85
CA ALA A 142 14.87 2.63 -8.72
C ALA A 142 16.07 2.09 -7.94
N LYS A 143 16.64 0.99 -8.43
CA LYS A 143 17.88 0.41 -7.90
C LYS A 143 19.13 1.12 -8.43
N ASP A 144 18.95 2.06 -9.36
CA ASP A 144 20.02 2.87 -9.91
C ASP A 144 20.56 3.82 -8.82
N PRO A 145 21.87 3.74 -8.50
CA PRO A 145 22.53 4.59 -7.50
C PRO A 145 22.30 6.10 -7.70
N ALA A 146 22.05 6.55 -8.94
CA ALA A 146 21.76 7.96 -9.24
C ALA A 146 20.53 8.49 -8.49
N PHE A 147 19.62 7.61 -8.06
CA PHE A 147 18.41 7.99 -7.33
C PHE A 147 18.49 7.73 -5.82
N ALA A 148 19.57 7.13 -5.31
CA ALA A 148 19.67 6.69 -3.91
C ALA A 148 19.40 7.82 -2.89
N GLY A 149 19.85 9.04 -3.19
CA GLY A 149 19.64 10.23 -2.35
C GLY A 149 18.37 11.02 -2.67
N THR A 150 17.51 10.55 -3.58
CA THR A 150 16.28 11.27 -3.97
C THR A 150 15.12 10.93 -3.06
N GLN A 151 14.20 11.88 -2.90
CA GLN A 151 13.04 11.74 -2.02
C GLN A 151 11.96 10.87 -2.66
N TRP A 152 11.37 10.01 -1.84
CA TRP A 152 10.26 9.13 -2.18
C TRP A 152 9.14 9.32 -1.15
N ASN A 153 7.97 9.73 -1.61
CA ASN A 153 6.78 9.86 -0.75
C ASN A 153 5.67 8.97 -1.28
N SER A 154 5.13 8.09 -0.44
CA SER A 154 4.00 7.22 -0.72
C SER A 154 2.75 7.76 -0.07
N TRP A 155 1.64 7.77 -0.79
CA TRP A 155 0.35 8.27 -0.36
C TRP A 155 -0.72 7.26 -0.71
N LEU A 156 -1.68 7.05 0.21
CA LEU A 156 -2.74 6.07 0.07
C LEU A 156 -4.11 6.74 0.11
N GLN A 157 -4.99 6.34 -0.79
CA GLN A 157 -6.41 6.65 -0.75
C GLN A 157 -7.19 5.33 -0.65
N LEU A 158 -8.06 5.23 0.35
CA LEU A 158 -8.99 4.10 0.50
C LEU A 158 -10.38 4.45 -0.04
N THR A 159 -10.80 5.70 0.19
CA THR A 159 -12.06 6.24 -0.31
C THR A 159 -11.81 7.62 -0.91
N ARG A 160 -12.58 7.99 -1.94
CA ARG A 160 -12.47 9.32 -2.57
C ARG A 160 -12.82 10.45 -1.60
N LYS A 161 -13.75 10.19 -0.68
CA LYS A 161 -14.21 11.17 0.32
C LYS A 161 -13.10 11.60 1.26
N ASP A 162 -12.27 10.66 1.69
CA ASP A 162 -11.19 10.92 2.64
C ASP A 162 -9.92 11.45 1.97
N GLY A 163 -9.81 11.28 0.66
CA GLY A 163 -8.64 11.68 -0.11
C GLY A 163 -7.38 10.87 0.24
N PHE A 164 -6.23 11.40 -0.16
CA PHE A 164 -4.93 10.78 0.10
C PHE A 164 -4.41 11.15 1.48
N PHE A 165 -3.84 10.17 2.17
CA PHE A 165 -2.99 10.39 3.35
C PHE A 165 -1.60 9.80 3.10
N GLU A 166 -0.60 10.39 3.71
CA GLU A 166 0.79 9.98 3.50
C GLU A 166 1.06 8.64 4.21
N LEU A 167 1.50 7.63 3.47
CA LEU A 167 1.82 6.31 4.02
C LEU A 167 3.26 6.27 4.54
N TRP A 168 4.19 6.85 3.78
CA TRP A 168 5.61 6.81 4.07
C TRP A 168 6.36 7.91 3.30
N SER A 169 7.39 8.50 3.89
CA SER A 169 8.35 9.37 3.21
C SER A 169 9.78 9.12 3.67
N GLY A 170 10.73 9.30 2.75
CA GLY A 170 12.14 9.14 3.04
C GLY A 170 12.97 9.22 1.77
N ILE A 171 14.22 8.77 1.84
CA ILE A 171 15.09 8.63 0.66
C ILE A 171 14.99 7.22 0.08
N ILE A 172 15.24 7.08 -1.22
CA ILE A 172 15.14 5.77 -1.90
C ILE A 172 16.11 4.74 -1.31
N ALA A 173 17.31 5.15 -0.86
CA ALA A 173 18.25 4.25 -0.20
C ALA A 173 17.62 3.56 1.03
N ASP A 174 16.97 4.33 1.90
CA ASP A 174 16.31 3.82 3.11
C ASP A 174 15.15 2.87 2.76
N LEU A 175 14.37 3.21 1.73
CA LEU A 175 13.29 2.36 1.24
C LEU A 175 13.83 1.00 0.77
N LEU A 176 14.93 1.00 0.01
CA LEU A 176 15.56 -0.21 -0.49
C LEU A 176 16.16 -1.03 0.66
N GLU A 177 16.84 -0.41 1.62
CA GLU A 177 17.38 -1.10 2.79
C GLU A 177 16.27 -1.76 3.61
N GLN A 178 15.17 -1.05 3.88
CA GLN A 178 14.02 -1.59 4.59
C GLN A 178 13.35 -2.73 3.82
N SER A 179 13.34 -2.68 2.49
CA SER A 179 12.80 -3.78 1.66
C SER A 179 13.68 -5.04 1.76
N GLN A 180 15.01 -4.89 1.74
CA GLN A 180 15.98 -5.99 1.81
C GLN A 180 16.05 -6.61 3.19
N ALA A 181 16.03 -5.81 4.26
CA ALA A 181 16.02 -6.29 5.64
C ALA A 181 14.79 -7.16 5.94
N ARG A 182 13.69 -6.97 5.20
CA ARG A 182 12.44 -7.74 5.35
C ARG A 182 12.35 -8.96 4.42
N ALA A 183 13.27 -9.10 3.46
CA ALA A 183 13.36 -10.26 2.58
C ALA A 183 14.29 -11.35 3.13
N LYS A 184 15.05 -11.04 4.19
CA LYS A 184 15.85 -11.99 4.97
C LYS A 184 15.04 -12.56 6.11
#